data_AF-A0A967N0Z5-F1
#
_entry.id   AF-A0A967N0Z5-F1
#
_cell.length_a   1.000
_cell.length_b   1.000
_cell.length_c   1.000
_cell.angle_alpha   90.00
_cell.angle_beta   90.00
_cell.angle_gamma   90.00
#
_symmetry.space_group_name_H-M   'P 1'
#
loop_
_entity.id
_entity.type
_entity.pdbx_description
1 polymer ?
#
loop_
_entity_poly.entity_id
_entity_poly.type
_entity_poly.pdbx_seq_one_letter_code
_entity_poly.pdbx_strand_id
1 'polypeptide(L)'
;PSLFIRELDAPFGAEERNVQLAFYVQDAWSPVPRLTLNLGLRYDVETNGTNQGFVNLTASELPFVPSEPRPVDKDKLAPRLGLAWDVLGDGSAVVRGGAGIFYDQLTVWRSGLESRGGSRAAFVPNPGSTDVEAITEAIDPETLPPLVTVMDPEMMTPLTRQFSLGVEGVLPGGVVASMDGLLVQGRNLILGHARNPFVDPALGVRKYPDFGPVTQIRSAGRAEGKILMVRARKAWSRGGIDVHYTLAERKATVDRWFDFIETVPDTATDFSSEFGPAD
;
A
#
# COMPACT_ATOMS: atom_id res chain seq x y z
N PRO A 1 -21.67 -7.53 23.79
CA PRO A 1 -21.63 -6.34 22.90
C PRO A 1 -20.80 -5.23 23.55
N SER A 2 -19.59 -4.96 23.02
CA SER A 2 -18.78 -3.81 23.41
C SER A 2 -19.23 -2.59 22.59
N LEU A 3 -19.35 -1.44 23.25
CA LEU A 3 -19.65 -0.16 22.63
C LEU A 3 -18.35 0.64 22.53
N PHE A 4 -18.03 1.14 21.33
CA PHE A 4 -16.87 1.99 21.09
C PHE A 4 -17.38 3.41 20.80
N ILE A 5 -17.04 4.37 21.65
CA ILE A 5 -17.42 5.78 21.51
C ILE A 5 -16.16 6.57 21.17
N ARG A 6 -16.23 7.36 20.09
CA ARG A 6 -15.16 8.25 19.66
C ARG A 6 -15.71 9.65 19.49
N GLU A 7 -15.22 10.58 20.30
CA GLU A 7 -15.44 12.00 20.12
C GLU A 7 -14.43 12.53 19.09
N LEU A 8 -14.91 13.33 18.14
CA LEU A 8 -14.12 13.89 17.04
C LEU A 8 -13.96 15.40 17.27
N ASP A 9 -13.15 15.79 18.24
CA ASP A 9 -12.86 17.22 18.53
C ASP A 9 -11.75 17.83 17.67
N ALA A 10 -11.34 17.17 16.58
CA ALA A 10 -10.34 17.75 15.70
C ALA A 10 -11.00 18.80 14.78
N PRO A 11 -10.52 20.06 14.74
CA PRO A 11 -10.97 21.00 13.74
C PRO A 11 -10.60 20.43 12.36
N PHE A 12 -11.63 20.08 11.57
CA PHE A 12 -11.49 19.80 10.14
C PHE A 12 -11.05 21.10 9.45
N GLY A 13 -9.75 21.41 9.47
CA GLY A 13 -9.30 22.76 9.11
C GLY A 13 -7.87 22.93 8.63
N ALA A 14 -7.03 21.89 8.56
CA ALA A 14 -5.80 21.99 7.80
C ALA A 14 -6.12 21.71 6.33
N GLU A 15 -6.16 22.75 5.50
CA GLU A 15 -6.18 22.58 4.04
C GLU A 15 -4.82 21.98 3.63
N GLU A 16 -4.75 20.65 3.59
CA GLU A 16 -3.53 19.93 3.21
C GLU A 16 -3.35 19.97 1.70
N ARG A 17 -2.59 20.96 1.22
CA ARG A 17 -2.25 21.07 -0.20
C ARG A 17 -1.05 20.18 -0.53
N ASN A 18 -1.27 19.13 -1.32
CA ASN A 18 -0.21 18.36 -1.98
C ASN A 18 -0.18 18.71 -3.47
N VAL A 19 0.97 19.14 -3.99
CA VAL A 19 1.19 19.37 -5.42
C VAL A 19 2.04 18.24 -5.96
N GLN A 20 1.52 17.56 -6.99
CA GLN A 20 2.27 16.55 -7.73
C GLN A 20 2.75 17.13 -9.06
N LEU A 21 4.05 17.00 -9.32
CA LEU A 21 4.64 17.27 -10.61
C LEU A 21 5.09 15.95 -11.23
N ALA A 22 4.79 15.77 -12.52
CA ALA A 22 5.14 14.57 -13.26
C ALA A 22 5.74 14.94 -14.62
N PHE A 23 6.89 14.37 -14.94
CA PHE A 23 7.54 14.50 -16.23
C PHE A 23 7.57 13.13 -16.91
N TYR A 24 7.30 13.09 -18.20
CA TYR A 24 7.22 11.85 -18.95
C TYR A 24 7.82 11.99 -20.34
N VAL A 25 8.58 10.98 -20.74
CA VAL A 25 9.06 10.79 -22.11
C VAL A 25 8.84 9.34 -22.52
N GLN A 26 8.39 9.14 -23.76
CA GLN A 26 8.23 7.82 -24.35
C GLN A 26 8.68 7.85 -25.80
N ASP A 27 9.29 6.75 -26.23
CA ASP A 27 9.66 6.50 -27.61
C ASP A 27 9.27 5.07 -28.04
N ALA A 28 8.99 4.91 -29.32
CA ALA A 28 8.74 3.62 -29.95
C ALA A 28 9.78 3.41 -31.05
N TRP A 29 10.71 2.48 -30.80
CA TRP A 29 11.86 2.26 -31.65
C TRP A 29 11.81 0.88 -32.29
N SER A 30 11.92 0.82 -33.61
CA SER A 30 12.01 -0.44 -34.35
C SER A 30 13.41 -0.62 -34.92
N PRO A 31 14.38 -1.17 -34.14
CA PRO A 31 15.77 -1.32 -34.59
C PRO A 31 15.91 -2.26 -35.81
N VAL A 32 14.97 -3.19 -35.96
CA VAL A 32 14.86 -4.10 -37.12
C VAL A 32 13.38 -4.28 -37.48
N PRO A 33 13.01 -4.65 -38.73
CA PRO A 33 11.62 -4.67 -39.21
C PRO A 33 10.61 -5.52 -38.42
N ARG A 34 11.08 -6.41 -37.55
CA ARG A 34 10.26 -7.36 -36.80
C ARG A 34 10.24 -7.10 -35.30
N LEU A 35 11.07 -6.18 -34.81
CA LEU A 35 11.22 -5.89 -33.39
C LEU A 35 10.80 -4.45 -33.16
N THR A 36 9.85 -4.25 -32.25
CA THR A 36 9.48 -2.95 -31.72
C THR A 36 9.79 -2.91 -30.24
N LEU A 37 10.51 -1.88 -29.82
CA LEU A 37 10.83 -1.56 -28.45
C LEU A 37 10.03 -0.32 -28.04
N ASN A 38 9.38 -0.37 -26.88
CA ASN A 38 8.71 0.77 -26.28
C ASN A 38 9.54 1.20 -25.08
N LEU A 39 10.11 2.39 -25.13
CA LEU A 39 10.96 2.95 -24.08
C LEU A 39 10.19 4.07 -23.40
N GLY A 40 10.13 4.06 -22.07
CA GLY A 40 9.46 5.09 -21.30
C GLY A 40 10.25 5.46 -20.06
N LEU A 41 10.22 6.73 -19.70
CA LEU A 41 10.76 7.23 -18.46
C LEU A 41 9.79 8.24 -17.86
N ARG A 42 9.41 8.02 -16.60
CA ARG A 42 8.60 8.94 -15.82
C ARG A 42 9.37 9.40 -14.59
N TYR A 43 9.22 10.66 -14.21
CA TYR A 43 9.69 11.19 -12.93
C TYR A 43 8.53 11.88 -12.24
N ASP A 44 8.28 11.53 -10.97
CA ASP A 44 7.24 12.13 -10.15
C ASP A 44 7.85 12.83 -8.93
N VAL A 45 7.25 13.91 -8.45
CA VAL A 45 7.58 14.51 -7.15
C VAL A 45 6.32 15.10 -6.53
N GLU A 46 6.18 14.95 -5.21
CA GLU A 46 5.03 15.44 -4.45
C GLU A 46 5.50 16.39 -3.37
N THR A 47 4.91 17.57 -3.27
CA THR A 47 5.35 18.60 -2.32
C THR A 47 4.93 18.33 -0.89
N ASN A 48 3.87 17.54 -0.66
CA ASN A 48 3.34 17.30 0.68
C ASN A 48 2.71 15.91 0.87
N GLY A 49 3.20 14.88 0.17
CA GLY A 49 2.62 13.52 0.22
C GLY A 49 2.66 12.82 1.58
N THR A 50 3.52 13.28 2.50
CA THR A 50 3.73 12.75 3.86
C THR A 50 3.52 13.81 4.95
N ASN A 51 2.72 14.84 4.66
CA ASN A 51 2.51 15.98 5.55
C ASN A 51 3.84 16.58 6.05
N GLN A 52 4.71 16.93 5.10
CA GLN A 52 6.12 17.24 5.33
C GLN A 52 6.33 18.40 6.30
N GLY A 53 5.44 19.39 6.31
CA GLY A 53 5.50 20.53 7.23
C GLY A 53 4.76 20.33 8.55
N PHE A 54 4.11 19.20 8.77
CA PHE A 54 3.30 18.96 9.96
C PHE A 54 4.15 18.41 11.11
N VAL A 55 4.00 19.04 12.27
CA VAL A 55 4.58 18.59 13.53
C VAL A 55 3.44 18.26 14.48
N ASN A 56 3.41 17.02 14.97
CA ASN A 56 2.39 16.57 15.92
C ASN A 56 2.74 17.06 17.33
N LEU A 57 2.22 18.21 17.73
CA LEU A 57 2.50 18.82 19.04
C LEU A 57 2.00 17.95 20.21
N THR A 58 0.89 17.23 20.04
CA THR A 58 0.37 16.33 21.07
C THR A 58 1.35 15.20 21.38
N ALA A 59 2.10 14.75 20.37
CA ALA A 59 3.01 13.61 20.45
C ALA A 59 4.50 14.02 20.39
N SER A 60 4.84 15.31 20.55
CA SER A 60 6.20 15.82 20.33
C SER A 60 7.25 15.27 21.29
N GLU A 61 6.81 14.72 22.43
CA GLU A 61 7.69 14.09 23.43
C GLU A 61 8.06 12.64 23.05
N LEU A 62 7.37 12.02 22.08
CA LEU A 62 7.66 10.67 21.63
C LEU A 62 8.93 10.63 20.76
N PRO A 63 9.89 9.71 21.01
CA PRO A 63 11.22 9.75 20.39
C PRO A 63 11.26 9.42 18.89
N PHE A 64 10.12 9.09 18.29
CA PHE A 64 9.98 8.75 16.86
C PHE A 64 9.06 9.73 16.11
N VAL A 65 8.66 10.81 16.79
CA VAL A 65 7.92 11.91 16.18
C VAL A 65 8.95 12.98 15.79
N PRO A 66 9.01 13.39 14.51
CA PRO A 66 9.98 14.39 14.08
C PRO A 66 9.63 15.76 14.69
N SER A 67 10.65 16.45 15.17
CA SER A 67 10.55 17.85 15.62
C SER A 67 10.74 18.85 14.48
N GLU A 68 11.17 18.37 13.32
CA GLU A 68 11.49 19.16 12.12
C GLU A 68 10.69 18.66 10.91
N PRO A 69 10.49 19.47 9.86
CA PRO A 69 9.82 19.05 8.64
C PRO A 69 10.46 17.79 8.01
N ARG A 70 9.62 16.88 7.53
CA ARG A 70 10.07 15.67 6.82
C ARG A 70 10.61 16.02 5.44
N PRO A 71 11.61 15.27 4.92
CA PRO A 71 12.13 15.49 3.58
C PRO A 71 11.08 15.15 2.50
N VAL A 72 11.20 15.83 1.36
CA VAL A 72 10.49 15.44 0.14
C VAL A 72 11.10 14.16 -0.41
N ASP A 73 10.29 13.13 -0.63
CA ASP A 73 10.67 11.96 -1.43
C ASP A 73 10.78 12.36 -2.92
N LYS A 74 12.03 12.47 -3.38
CA LYS A 74 12.37 12.86 -4.75
C LYS A 74 12.84 11.67 -5.59
N ASP A 75 12.96 10.47 -5.05
CA ASP A 75 13.61 9.33 -5.71
C ASP A 75 12.60 8.46 -6.47
N LYS A 76 11.78 9.13 -7.31
CA LYS A 76 10.67 8.52 -8.04
C LYS A 76 10.88 8.46 -9.54
N LEU A 77 11.98 7.83 -9.95
CA LEU A 77 12.28 7.56 -11.35
C LEU A 77 11.68 6.21 -11.78
N ALA A 78 10.72 6.25 -12.70
CA ALA A 78 9.94 5.11 -13.18
C ALA A 78 10.29 4.78 -14.64
N PRO A 79 11.39 4.03 -14.89
CA PRO A 79 11.71 3.51 -16.22
C PRO A 79 10.73 2.41 -16.62
N ARG A 80 10.46 2.32 -17.92
CA ARG A 80 9.58 1.34 -18.56
C ARG A 80 10.20 0.87 -19.86
N LEU A 81 10.15 -0.44 -20.08
CA LEU A 81 10.59 -1.11 -21.28
C LEU A 81 9.48 -2.06 -21.72
N GLY A 82 9.13 -2.03 -23.00
CA GLY A 82 8.28 -3.01 -23.65
C GLY A 82 8.97 -3.53 -24.91
N LEU A 83 8.68 -4.77 -25.28
CA LEU A 83 9.15 -5.39 -26.52
C LEU A 83 8.02 -6.15 -27.19
N ALA A 84 7.98 -6.09 -28.51
CA ALA A 84 7.14 -6.92 -29.36
C ALA A 84 7.99 -7.41 -30.53
N TRP A 85 8.08 -8.72 -30.71
CA TRP A 85 8.89 -9.35 -31.73
C TRP A 85 8.06 -10.36 -32.52
N ASP A 86 7.90 -10.10 -33.82
CA ASP A 86 7.39 -11.08 -34.77
C ASP A 86 8.52 -12.03 -35.18
N VAL A 87 8.51 -13.23 -34.61
CA VAL A 87 9.61 -14.19 -34.74
C VAL A 87 9.73 -14.69 -36.18
N LEU A 88 8.61 -14.93 -36.83
CA LEU A 88 8.55 -15.51 -38.17
C LEU A 88 8.44 -14.45 -39.26
N GLY A 89 7.93 -13.26 -38.94
CA GLY A 89 7.77 -12.13 -39.86
C GLY A 89 6.44 -12.13 -40.63
N ASP A 90 5.55 -13.07 -40.30
CA ASP A 90 4.20 -13.19 -40.86
C ASP A 90 3.10 -13.02 -39.79
N GLY A 91 3.47 -12.63 -38.56
CA GLY A 91 2.58 -12.46 -37.43
C GLY A 91 2.06 -13.75 -36.81
N SER A 92 2.47 -14.93 -37.32
CA SER A 92 1.98 -16.21 -36.80
C SER A 92 2.64 -16.65 -35.49
N ALA A 93 3.76 -16.01 -35.11
CA ALA A 93 4.40 -16.19 -33.82
C ALA A 93 4.98 -14.88 -33.30
N VAL A 94 4.45 -14.40 -32.18
CA VAL A 94 4.80 -13.11 -31.58
C VAL A 94 5.24 -13.32 -30.13
N VAL A 95 6.41 -12.79 -29.80
CA VAL A 95 6.87 -12.67 -28.41
C VAL A 95 6.61 -11.24 -27.96
N ARG A 96 6.01 -11.08 -26.78
CA ARG A 96 5.78 -9.79 -26.14
C ARG A 96 6.36 -9.82 -24.74
N GLY A 97 6.88 -8.71 -24.27
CA GLY A 97 7.39 -8.61 -22.91
C GLY A 97 7.49 -7.18 -22.44
N GLY A 98 7.64 -7.00 -21.15
CA GLY A 98 7.82 -5.69 -20.57
C GLY A 98 8.37 -5.73 -19.16
N ALA A 99 8.98 -4.63 -18.76
CA ALA A 99 9.45 -4.39 -17.41
C ALA A 99 9.21 -2.93 -17.05
N GLY A 100 8.80 -2.65 -15.82
CA GLY A 100 8.60 -1.27 -15.39
C GLY A 100 8.55 -1.09 -13.88
N ILE A 101 8.88 0.12 -13.45
CA ILE A 101 8.69 0.59 -12.07
C ILE A 101 7.52 1.57 -12.05
N PHE A 102 6.66 1.44 -11.05
CA PHE A 102 5.45 2.24 -10.88
C PHE A 102 5.36 2.68 -9.43
N TYR A 103 5.41 3.99 -9.18
CA TYR A 103 5.21 4.55 -7.85
C TYR A 103 3.72 4.77 -7.62
N ASP A 104 3.27 4.48 -6.40
CA ASP A 104 1.93 4.81 -5.93
C ASP A 104 1.85 6.28 -5.49
N GLN A 105 0.67 6.73 -5.10
CA GLN A 105 0.47 8.03 -4.45
C GLN A 105 0.11 7.82 -2.99
N LEU A 106 0.79 8.56 -2.11
CA LEU A 106 0.41 8.59 -0.71
C LEU A 106 -0.88 9.39 -0.56
N THR A 107 -1.97 8.70 -0.24
CA THR A 107 -3.31 9.30 -0.12
C THR A 107 -3.36 10.34 1.01
N VAL A 108 -3.91 11.52 0.72
CA VAL A 108 -4.12 12.64 1.68
C VAL A 108 -4.91 12.26 2.93
N TRP A 109 -5.72 11.20 2.89
CA TRP A 109 -6.40 10.67 4.07
C TRP A 109 -5.43 10.35 5.23
N ARG A 110 -4.21 9.89 4.91
CA ARG A 110 -3.19 9.53 5.91
C ARG A 110 -2.66 10.76 6.64
N SER A 111 -2.37 11.81 5.88
CA SER A 111 -2.00 13.12 6.41
C SER A 111 -3.11 13.69 7.30
N GLY A 112 -4.37 13.57 6.87
CA GLY A 112 -5.53 13.93 7.69
C GLY A 112 -5.68 13.09 8.97
N LEU A 113 -5.26 11.82 9.01
CA LEU A 113 -5.25 11.00 10.24
C LEU A 113 -4.17 11.47 11.21
N GLU A 114 -3.00 11.83 10.72
CA GLU A 114 -1.93 12.39 11.55
C GLU A 114 -2.33 13.76 12.13
N SER A 115 -3.03 14.58 11.34
CA SER A 115 -3.58 15.88 11.76
C SER A 115 -4.71 15.77 12.81
N ARG A 116 -5.26 14.56 13.06
CA ARG A 116 -6.24 14.30 14.14
C ARG A 116 -5.62 14.01 15.51
N GLY A 117 -4.30 14.21 15.66
CA GLY A 117 -3.58 13.99 16.90
C GLY A 117 -4.29 14.62 18.10
N GLY A 118 -4.51 13.84 19.16
CA GLY A 118 -5.24 14.29 20.35
C GLY A 118 -6.69 13.81 20.44
N SER A 119 -7.16 13.00 19.48
CA SER A 119 -8.44 12.28 19.63
C SER A 119 -8.42 11.41 20.88
N ARG A 120 -9.52 11.39 21.64
CA ARG A 120 -9.67 10.56 22.85
C ARG A 120 -10.78 9.54 22.63
N ALA A 121 -10.60 8.34 23.18
CA ALA A 121 -11.56 7.24 23.02
C ALA A 121 -11.57 6.39 24.28
N ALA A 122 -12.77 6.05 24.74
CA ALA A 122 -12.99 5.13 25.84
C ALA A 122 -13.49 3.80 25.32
N PHE A 123 -12.95 2.71 25.88
CA PHE A 123 -13.49 1.38 25.71
C PHE A 123 -14.16 0.96 27.01
N VAL A 124 -15.49 0.77 26.97
CA VAL A 124 -16.27 0.37 28.14
C VAL A 124 -16.76 -1.08 27.94
N PRO A 125 -16.02 -2.09 28.45
CA PRO A 125 -16.46 -3.47 28.37
C PRO A 125 -17.61 -3.71 29.34
N ASN A 126 -18.68 -4.34 28.84
CA ASN A 126 -19.88 -4.69 29.62
C ASN A 126 -20.43 -3.49 30.43
N PRO A 127 -20.92 -2.43 29.75
CA PRO A 127 -21.27 -1.15 30.39
C PRO A 127 -22.39 -1.19 31.44
N GLY A 128 -22.98 -2.37 31.73
CA GLY A 128 -24.07 -2.52 32.70
C GLY A 128 -25.40 -1.87 32.27
N SER A 129 -25.38 -1.09 31.19
CA SER A 129 -26.52 -0.41 30.58
C SER A 129 -26.43 -0.54 29.05
N THR A 130 -27.56 -0.41 28.37
CA THR A 130 -27.63 -0.27 26.90
C THR A 130 -27.88 1.19 26.47
N ASP A 131 -28.05 2.09 27.44
CA ASP A 131 -28.25 3.51 27.21
C ASP A 131 -26.92 4.19 26.85
N VAL A 132 -26.76 4.48 25.56
CA VAL A 132 -25.52 5.05 25.00
C VAL A 132 -25.26 6.46 25.55
N GLU A 133 -26.30 7.26 25.76
CA GLU A 133 -26.16 8.65 26.22
C GLU A 133 -25.66 8.67 27.67
N ALA A 134 -26.29 7.88 28.54
CA ALA A 134 -25.86 7.75 29.94
C ALA A 134 -24.44 7.17 30.08
N ILE A 135 -24.04 6.22 29.22
CA ILE A 135 -22.67 5.70 29.21
C ILE A 135 -21.68 6.79 28.77
N THR A 136 -22.05 7.60 27.78
CA THR A 136 -21.19 8.66 27.24
C THR A 136 -21.00 9.78 28.26
N GLU A 137 -22.09 10.25 28.89
CA GLU A 137 -22.04 11.31 29.91
C GLU A 137 -21.25 10.90 31.17
N ALA A 138 -21.13 9.60 31.45
CA ALA A 138 -20.36 9.09 32.58
C ALA A 138 -18.83 9.11 32.33
N ILE A 139 -18.39 9.35 31.09
CA ILE A 139 -16.98 9.39 30.71
C ILE A 139 -16.52 10.85 30.71
N ASP A 140 -15.51 11.18 31.52
CA ASP A 140 -14.80 12.46 31.40
C ASP A 140 -13.68 12.32 30.35
N PRO A 141 -13.85 12.90 29.15
CA PRO A 141 -12.85 12.76 28.08
C PRO A 141 -11.50 13.31 28.49
N GLU A 142 -11.41 14.35 29.33
CA GLU A 142 -10.13 14.96 29.73
C GLU A 142 -9.25 14.01 30.54
N THR A 143 -9.84 12.97 31.14
CA THR A 143 -9.11 11.94 31.87
C THR A 143 -8.53 10.84 30.98
N LEU A 144 -8.96 10.74 29.72
CA LEU A 144 -8.53 9.69 28.80
C LEU A 144 -7.24 10.09 28.09
N PRO A 145 -6.17 9.27 28.11
CA PRO A 145 -4.94 9.63 27.42
C PRO A 145 -5.19 9.74 25.90
N PRO A 146 -4.56 10.71 25.22
CA PRO A 146 -4.78 10.93 23.80
C PRO A 146 -4.29 9.75 22.96
N LEU A 147 -5.05 9.42 21.93
CA LEU A 147 -4.63 8.52 20.87
C LEU A 147 -4.01 9.36 19.75
N VAL A 148 -2.89 8.88 19.22
CA VAL A 148 -2.16 9.62 18.20
C VAL A 148 -1.75 8.70 17.05
N THR A 149 -1.97 9.18 15.83
CA THR A 149 -1.41 8.61 14.62
C THR A 149 -0.26 9.49 14.19
N VAL A 150 0.88 8.87 13.87
CA VAL A 150 2.08 9.59 13.41
C VAL A 150 2.63 8.91 12.17
N MET A 151 3.29 9.65 11.29
CA MET A 151 3.97 9.11 10.12
C MET A 151 5.47 8.98 10.39
N ASP A 152 6.05 7.87 9.95
CA ASP A 152 7.49 7.64 9.96
C ASP A 152 8.21 8.78 9.20
N PRO A 153 9.21 9.44 9.80
CA PRO A 153 9.92 10.54 9.15
C PRO A 153 10.64 10.12 7.86
N GLU A 154 10.95 8.83 7.70
CA GLU A 154 11.63 8.27 6.53
C GLU A 154 10.65 7.55 5.57
N MET A 155 9.37 7.93 5.60
CA MET A 155 8.36 7.40 4.69
C MET A 155 8.79 7.54 3.23
N MET A 156 8.86 6.40 2.55
CA MET A 156 9.08 6.32 1.11
C MET A 156 7.76 6.03 0.40
N THR A 157 7.65 6.52 -0.83
CA THR A 157 6.51 6.22 -1.68
C THR A 157 6.48 4.72 -2.03
N PRO A 158 5.33 4.03 -1.89
CA PRO A 158 5.19 2.66 -2.32
C PRO A 158 5.52 2.52 -3.81
N LEU A 159 6.16 1.41 -4.18
CA LEU A 159 6.44 1.12 -5.58
C LEU A 159 6.14 -0.32 -5.93
N THR A 160 5.79 -0.53 -7.19
CA THR A 160 5.62 -1.83 -7.81
C THR A 160 6.59 -1.99 -8.97
N ARG A 161 7.33 -3.10 -8.98
CA ARG A 161 8.09 -3.56 -10.15
C ARG A 161 7.25 -4.63 -10.85
N GLN A 162 7.01 -4.46 -12.15
CA GLN A 162 6.27 -5.43 -12.94
C GLN A 162 7.16 -5.95 -14.06
N PHE A 163 7.12 -7.26 -14.28
CA PHE A 163 7.80 -7.94 -15.38
C PHE A 163 6.81 -8.87 -16.05
N SER A 164 6.68 -8.78 -17.37
CA SER A 164 5.86 -9.67 -18.18
C SER A 164 6.64 -10.26 -19.33
N LEU A 165 6.33 -11.51 -19.66
CA LEU A 165 6.83 -12.18 -20.85
C LEU A 165 5.74 -13.12 -21.35
N GLY A 166 5.44 -13.03 -22.64
CA GLY A 166 4.41 -13.82 -23.27
C GLY A 166 4.81 -14.23 -24.68
N VAL A 167 4.28 -15.37 -25.11
CA VAL A 167 4.36 -15.85 -26.48
C VAL A 167 2.96 -16.18 -26.96
N GLU A 168 2.65 -15.76 -28.17
CA GLU A 168 1.40 -16.05 -28.85
C GLU A 168 1.71 -16.60 -30.23
N GLY A 169 0.96 -17.61 -30.67
CA GLY A 169 1.14 -18.10 -32.03
C GLY A 169 0.01 -18.97 -32.55
N VAL A 170 0.04 -19.17 -33.86
CA VAL A 170 -0.86 -20.06 -34.59
C VAL A 170 -0.21 -21.44 -34.68
N LEU A 171 -0.81 -22.41 -34.00
CA LEU A 171 -0.41 -23.80 -33.99
C LEU A 171 -1.06 -24.58 -35.15
N PRO A 172 -0.52 -25.77 -35.51
CA PRO A 172 -1.12 -26.65 -36.50
C PRO A 172 -2.61 -26.88 -36.27
N GLY A 173 -3.36 -26.93 -37.37
CA GLY A 173 -4.82 -27.02 -37.29
C GLY A 173 -5.50 -25.69 -36.96
N GLY A 174 -4.81 -24.54 -37.01
CA GLY A 174 -5.40 -23.21 -36.87
C GLY A 174 -5.89 -22.91 -35.45
N VAL A 175 -5.20 -23.45 -34.45
CA VAL A 175 -5.39 -23.10 -33.03
C VAL A 175 -4.53 -21.87 -32.74
N VAL A 176 -5.08 -20.84 -32.12
CA VAL A 176 -4.31 -19.70 -31.61
C VAL A 176 -4.06 -19.95 -30.13
N ALA A 177 -2.81 -20.01 -29.71
CA ALA A 177 -2.44 -20.26 -28.32
C ALA A 177 -1.53 -19.16 -27.79
N SER A 178 -1.67 -18.83 -26.51
CA SER A 178 -0.74 -17.95 -25.79
C SER A 178 -0.37 -18.53 -24.43
N MET A 179 0.84 -18.16 -24.00
CA MET A 179 1.32 -18.37 -22.64
C MET A 179 1.99 -17.10 -22.17
N ASP A 180 1.54 -16.57 -21.04
CA ASP A 180 1.95 -15.29 -20.50
C ASP A 180 2.32 -15.44 -19.02
N GLY A 181 3.52 -15.00 -18.67
CA GLY A 181 4.01 -14.91 -17.31
C GLY A 181 4.04 -13.45 -16.83
N LEU A 182 3.63 -13.23 -15.58
CA LEU A 182 3.66 -11.93 -14.92
C LEU A 182 4.25 -12.07 -13.51
N LEU A 183 5.30 -11.30 -13.22
CA LEU A 183 5.87 -11.12 -11.90
C LEU A 183 5.60 -9.68 -11.43
N VAL A 184 5.00 -9.54 -10.27
CA VAL A 184 4.71 -8.25 -9.63
C VAL A 184 5.40 -8.23 -8.26
N GLN A 185 6.18 -7.20 -7.98
CA GLN A 185 6.89 -7.04 -6.71
C GLN A 185 6.59 -5.66 -6.12
N GLY A 186 5.84 -5.63 -5.03
CA GLY A 186 5.56 -4.45 -4.21
C GLY A 186 6.65 -4.24 -3.16
N ARG A 187 7.09 -2.99 -2.99
CA ARG A 187 8.03 -2.54 -1.97
C ARG A 187 7.53 -1.24 -1.33
N ASN A 188 8.00 -0.96 -0.13
CA ASN A 188 7.64 0.23 0.63
C ASN A 188 6.13 0.34 0.84
N LEU A 189 5.42 -0.79 0.89
CA LEU A 189 3.97 -0.80 1.10
C LEU A 189 3.66 -0.25 2.50
N ILE A 190 2.52 0.44 2.60
CA ILE A 190 2.18 1.16 3.82
C ILE A 190 1.54 0.23 4.84
N LEU A 191 2.13 0.18 6.03
CA LEU A 191 1.66 -0.60 7.18
C LEU A 191 1.44 0.31 8.38
N GLY A 192 0.51 -0.06 9.25
CA GLY A 192 0.36 0.50 10.60
C GLY A 192 1.20 -0.29 11.60
N HIS A 193 1.90 0.41 12.50
CA HIS A 193 2.71 -0.19 13.55
C HIS A 193 2.30 0.36 14.92
N ALA A 194 1.91 -0.51 15.84
CA ALA A 194 1.59 -0.11 17.22
C ALA A 194 2.87 0.25 17.98
N ARG A 195 3.06 1.53 18.28
CA ARG A 195 4.24 2.04 19.00
C ARG A 195 4.06 2.16 20.49
N ASN A 196 2.82 2.05 20.98
CA ASN A 196 2.51 2.13 22.41
C ASN A 196 1.75 0.91 22.95
N PRO A 197 2.26 -0.33 22.74
CA PRO A 197 1.59 -1.53 23.22
C PRO A 197 1.52 -1.55 24.75
N PHE A 198 0.62 -2.38 25.28
CA PHE A 198 0.62 -2.75 26.69
C PHE A 198 1.92 -3.48 27.05
N VAL A 199 2.60 -3.02 28.10
CA VAL A 199 3.73 -3.71 28.73
C VAL A 199 3.24 -4.68 29.79
N ASP A 200 2.15 -4.33 30.47
CA ASP A 200 1.40 -5.21 31.36
C ASP A 200 -0.10 -5.11 31.00
N PRO A 201 -0.62 -6.02 30.17
CA PRO A 201 -2.03 -6.01 29.77
C PRO A 201 -3.00 -6.21 30.94
N ALA A 202 -2.58 -6.90 32.01
CA ALA A 202 -3.44 -7.13 33.16
C ALA A 202 -3.59 -5.87 34.03
N LEU A 203 -2.53 -5.04 34.08
CA LEU A 203 -2.53 -3.75 34.78
C LEU A 203 -2.91 -2.56 33.89
N GLY A 204 -3.09 -2.77 32.59
CA GLY A 204 -3.39 -1.71 31.62
C GLY A 204 -2.24 -0.73 31.39
N VAL A 205 -1.01 -1.10 31.76
CA VAL A 205 0.17 -0.22 31.66
C VAL A 205 0.76 -0.27 30.25
N ARG A 206 0.93 0.90 29.65
CA ARG A 206 1.51 1.10 28.31
C ARG A 206 2.96 1.52 28.38
N LYS A 207 3.69 1.32 27.27
CA LYS A 207 5.10 1.73 27.13
C LYS A 207 5.30 3.24 27.32
N TYR A 208 4.36 4.05 26.84
CA TYR A 208 4.24 5.49 27.01
C TYR A 208 2.94 5.75 27.80
N PRO A 209 3.02 5.89 29.14
CA PRO A 209 1.83 5.94 30.00
C PRO A 209 0.91 7.14 29.77
N ASP A 210 1.46 8.26 29.32
CA ASP A 210 0.71 9.49 29.06
C ASP A 210 -0.10 9.46 27.75
N PHE A 211 0.01 8.36 26.99
CA PHE A 211 -0.63 8.18 25.70
C PHE A 211 -1.51 6.93 25.70
N GLY A 212 -2.63 7.01 24.99
CA GLY A 212 -3.38 5.82 24.57
C GLY A 212 -2.62 5.07 23.48
N PRO A 213 -3.31 4.27 22.65
CA PRO A 213 -2.71 3.69 21.46
C PRO A 213 -1.99 4.74 20.60
N VAL A 214 -0.74 4.42 20.23
CA VAL A 214 0.05 5.19 19.27
C VAL A 214 0.25 4.33 18.04
N THR A 215 -0.27 4.77 16.90
CA THR A 215 -0.09 4.09 15.62
C THR A 215 0.89 4.88 14.75
N GLN A 216 1.99 4.25 14.36
CA GLN A 216 2.91 4.81 13.38
C GLN A 216 2.66 4.21 12.00
N ILE A 217 2.39 5.06 11.02
CA ILE A 217 2.29 4.67 9.61
C ILE A 217 3.71 4.58 9.04
N ARG A 218 4.06 3.44 8.43
CA ARG A 218 5.41 3.15 7.92
C ARG A 218 5.37 2.59 6.50
N SER A 219 6.42 2.84 5.72
CA SER A 219 6.63 2.26 4.38
C SER A 219 7.54 1.02 4.46
N ALA A 220 7.07 -0.04 5.12
CA ALA A 220 7.88 -1.23 5.43
C ALA A 220 7.39 -2.53 4.79
N GLY A 221 6.18 -2.53 4.22
CA GLY A 221 5.57 -3.73 3.66
C GLY A 221 6.14 -4.13 2.31
N ARG A 222 5.98 -5.40 1.97
CA ARG A 222 6.34 -5.97 0.67
C ARG A 222 5.30 -6.96 0.18
N ALA A 223 5.19 -7.08 -1.14
CA ALA A 223 4.36 -8.11 -1.78
C ALA A 223 5.08 -8.71 -2.98
N GLU A 224 4.77 -9.95 -3.31
CA GLU A 224 5.20 -10.63 -4.52
C GLU A 224 4.03 -11.43 -5.10
N GLY A 225 3.78 -11.30 -6.40
CA GLY A 225 2.79 -12.06 -7.14
C GLY A 225 3.41 -12.68 -8.38
N LYS A 226 3.17 -13.98 -8.59
CA LYS A 226 3.56 -14.71 -9.80
C LYS A 226 2.30 -15.25 -10.44
N ILE A 227 2.07 -14.90 -11.70
CA ILE A 227 0.88 -15.29 -12.44
C ILE A 227 1.32 -15.93 -13.75
N LEU A 228 0.81 -17.11 -14.04
CA LEU A 228 0.88 -17.77 -15.34
C LEU A 228 -0.53 -17.81 -15.93
N MET A 229 -0.65 -17.33 -17.15
CA MET A 229 -1.87 -17.39 -17.95
C MET A 229 -1.61 -18.22 -19.20
N VAL A 230 -2.55 -19.11 -19.52
CA VAL A 230 -2.52 -19.89 -20.75
C VAL A 230 -3.87 -19.75 -21.42
N ARG A 231 -3.84 -19.50 -22.73
CA ARG A 231 -5.04 -19.43 -23.56
C ARG A 231 -4.88 -20.31 -24.79
N ALA A 232 -5.96 -20.97 -25.19
CA ALA A 232 -6.04 -21.65 -26.48
C ALA A 232 -7.42 -21.45 -27.10
N ARG A 233 -7.45 -20.99 -28.35
CA ARG A 233 -8.68 -20.73 -29.10
C ARG A 233 -8.67 -21.50 -30.40
N LYS A 234 -9.78 -22.17 -30.71
CA LYS A 234 -10.04 -22.77 -32.02
C LYS A 234 -11.40 -22.30 -32.52
N ALA A 235 -11.42 -21.77 -33.74
CA ALA A 235 -12.66 -21.40 -34.43
C ALA A 235 -12.89 -22.33 -35.65
N TRP A 236 -14.18 -22.59 -35.92
CA TRP A 236 -14.70 -23.27 -37.10
C TRP A 236 -15.75 -22.38 -37.78
N SER A 237 -16.25 -22.79 -38.94
CA SER A 237 -17.25 -22.04 -39.71
C SER A 237 -18.58 -21.83 -38.98
N ARG A 238 -18.91 -22.65 -37.97
CA ARG A 238 -20.16 -22.59 -37.21
C ARG A 238 -19.96 -22.65 -35.68
N GLY A 239 -18.86 -22.09 -35.18
CA GLY A 239 -18.62 -22.00 -33.74
C GLY A 239 -17.14 -21.94 -33.38
N GLY A 240 -16.85 -22.02 -32.09
CA GLY A 240 -15.48 -22.00 -31.58
C GLY A 240 -15.42 -22.40 -30.12
N ILE A 241 -14.22 -22.76 -29.68
CA ILE A 241 -13.87 -22.98 -28.27
C ILE A 241 -12.74 -22.03 -27.92
N ASP A 242 -12.83 -21.42 -26.75
CA ASP A 242 -11.79 -20.59 -26.14
C ASP A 242 -11.59 -21.07 -24.71
N VAL A 243 -10.39 -21.58 -24.42
CA VAL A 243 -10.01 -22.13 -23.11
C VAL A 243 -9.00 -21.19 -22.49
N HIS A 244 -9.24 -20.85 -21.23
CA HIS A 244 -8.37 -19.99 -20.43
C HIS A 244 -8.00 -20.72 -19.14
N TYR A 245 -6.74 -20.65 -18.76
CA TYR A 245 -6.23 -21.15 -17.49
C TYR A 245 -5.36 -20.09 -16.84
N THR A 246 -5.49 -19.92 -15.52
CA THR A 246 -4.67 -18.99 -14.74
C THR A 246 -4.21 -19.69 -13.47
N LEU A 247 -2.91 -19.65 -13.23
CA LEU A 247 -2.28 -20.08 -11.98
C LEU A 247 -1.61 -18.87 -11.36
N ALA A 248 -1.92 -18.58 -10.09
CA ALA A 248 -1.37 -17.45 -9.37
C ALA A 248 -0.87 -17.87 -7.99
N GLU A 249 0.31 -17.39 -7.61
CA GLU A 249 0.85 -17.44 -6.25
C GLU A 249 1.09 -16.00 -5.78
N ARG A 250 0.69 -15.69 -4.55
CA ARG A 250 0.86 -14.37 -3.95
C ARG A 250 1.42 -14.49 -2.55
N LYS A 251 2.33 -13.58 -2.21
CA LYS A 251 2.88 -13.40 -0.88
C LYS A 251 2.87 -11.93 -0.52
N ALA A 252 2.58 -11.62 0.73
CA ALA A 252 2.61 -10.26 1.24
C ALA A 252 3.04 -10.24 2.70
N THR A 253 3.56 -9.11 3.13
CA THR A 253 3.62 -8.79 4.55
C THR A 253 2.19 -8.63 5.04
N VAL A 254 1.85 -9.30 6.15
CA VAL A 254 0.53 -9.13 6.78
C VAL A 254 0.31 -7.66 7.08
N ASP A 255 -0.86 -7.16 6.69
CA ASP A 255 -1.23 -5.79 6.92
C ASP A 255 -2.20 -5.68 8.10
N ARG A 256 -1.87 -4.85 9.09
CA ARG A 256 -2.64 -4.64 10.34
C ARG A 256 -3.21 -3.23 10.45
N TRP A 257 -3.69 -2.68 9.33
CA TRP A 257 -4.23 -1.32 9.23
C TRP A 257 -5.29 -0.93 10.29
N PHE A 258 -6.02 -1.90 10.85
CA PHE A 258 -7.17 -1.66 11.75
C PHE A 258 -7.07 -2.31 13.13
N ASP A 259 -5.89 -2.76 13.56
CA ASP A 259 -5.72 -3.25 14.94
C ASP A 259 -5.62 -2.08 15.92
N PHE A 260 -6.74 -1.36 16.07
CA PHE A 260 -7.03 -0.51 17.23
C PHE A 260 -7.21 -1.33 18.51
N ILE A 261 -7.24 -2.67 18.39
CA ILE A 261 -7.44 -3.63 19.47
C ILE A 261 -6.14 -4.39 19.69
N GLU A 262 -5.31 -3.81 20.55
CA GLU A 262 -4.12 -4.44 21.10
C GLU A 262 -4.47 -5.70 21.89
N THR A 263 -4.25 -6.86 21.29
CA THR A 263 -4.11 -8.10 22.06
C THR A 263 -2.80 -8.82 21.76
N VAL A 264 -2.05 -8.39 20.74
CA VAL A 264 -0.74 -8.94 20.43
C VAL A 264 0.30 -7.88 20.79
N PRO A 265 1.24 -8.17 21.72
CA PRO A 265 2.40 -7.32 21.95
C PRO A 265 3.21 -7.28 20.66
N ASP A 266 2.95 -6.27 19.82
CA ASP A 266 3.72 -6.07 18.62
C ASP A 266 5.08 -5.46 19.01
N THR A 267 5.98 -6.37 19.36
CA THR A 267 7.39 -6.07 19.61
C THR A 267 8.21 -6.13 18.31
N ALA A 268 7.57 -6.44 17.17
CA ALA A 268 8.23 -6.61 15.90
C ALA A 268 8.63 -5.24 15.33
N THR A 269 9.88 -4.88 15.56
CA THR A 269 10.52 -3.76 14.85
C THR A 269 10.86 -4.12 13.39
N ASP A 270 10.81 -5.42 13.06
CA ASP A 270 11.05 -6.01 11.75
C ASP A 270 9.84 -6.86 11.30
N PHE A 271 9.23 -6.47 10.17
CA PHE A 271 8.09 -7.15 9.54
C PHE A 271 8.51 -8.28 8.58
N SER A 272 9.80 -8.61 8.51
CA SER A 272 10.31 -9.65 7.61
C SER A 272 9.71 -11.03 7.88
N SER A 273 9.44 -11.33 9.15
CA SER A 273 8.82 -12.56 9.66
C SER A 273 7.34 -12.69 9.27
N GLU A 274 6.69 -11.59 8.90
CA GLU A 274 5.27 -11.55 8.54
C GLU A 274 5.03 -11.72 7.04
N PHE A 275 6.09 -11.93 6.26
CA PHE A 275 5.97 -12.19 4.84
C PHE A 275 5.59 -13.65 4.59
N GLY A 276 4.34 -13.87 4.21
CA GLY A 276 3.78 -15.19 3.99
C GLY A 276 2.88 -15.26 2.77
N PRO A 277 2.26 -16.43 2.50
CA PRO A 277 1.15 -16.53 1.55
C PRO A 277 0.10 -15.45 1.84
N ALA A 278 -0.39 -14.79 0.80
CA ALA A 278 -1.49 -13.85 0.91
C ALA A 278 -2.79 -14.59 0.58
N ASP A 279 -3.80 -14.44 1.46
CA ASP A 279 -5.15 -14.98 1.28
C ASP A 279 -5.96 -14.21 0.21
#